data_AF-A0A084JT87-F1
#
_entry.id   AF-A0A084JT87-F1
#
_cell.length_a   1.000
_cell.length_b   1.000
_cell.length_c   1.000
_cell.angle_alpha   90.00
_cell.angle_beta   90.00
_cell.angle_gamma   90.00
#
_symmetry.space_group_name_H-M   'P 1'
#
loop_
_entity.id
_entity.type
_entity.pdbx_description
1 polymer ?
#
loop_
_entity_poly.entity_id
_entity_poly.type
_entity_poly.pdbx_seq_one_letter_code
_entity_poly.pdbx_strand_id
1 'polypeptide(L)'
;MKKTLIIAVFATVTLIACKDKENKELEEMVEDTTEQVEETTEDAEDAIQDTMTYTRENVSQLANDFESNVEVNDDKIVSIKGYDSYTVLRTNISELSATTEENINTKSESLRTSFNSFKSTIPAYLRIDDVQDAIEDVEKEIAEFEEERMGEKASTKNNKENMEEIQEAFDDLEKEIIQARKKYVDNKEDAMEEYMEEINSNRKQSTTEKYLDATEEYNEEMKDK
;
A
#
# COMPACT_ATOMS: atom_id res chain seq x y z
N MET A 1 -15.29 -59.20 -7.79
CA MET A 1 -14.08 -59.55 -8.57
C MET A 1 -13.65 -58.32 -9.34
N LYS A 2 -12.38 -57.95 -9.16
CA LYS A 2 -11.76 -56.69 -9.63
C LYS A 2 -11.81 -56.62 -11.16
N LYS A 3 -12.23 -55.48 -11.71
CA LYS A 3 -11.98 -55.14 -13.11
C LYS A 3 -11.05 -53.93 -13.12
N THR A 4 -9.77 -54.23 -13.17
CA THR A 4 -8.70 -53.26 -13.44
C THR A 4 -8.81 -52.86 -14.91
N LEU A 5 -9.08 -51.59 -15.18
CA LEU A 5 -8.96 -51.00 -16.52
C LEU A 5 -7.68 -50.15 -16.51
N ILE A 6 -6.67 -50.66 -17.20
CA ILE A 6 -5.42 -49.99 -17.52
C ILE A 6 -5.74 -48.97 -18.60
N ILE A 7 -5.67 -47.68 -18.28
CA ILE A 7 -5.72 -46.60 -19.27
C ILE A 7 -4.27 -46.27 -19.64
N ALA A 8 -3.88 -46.63 -20.85
CA ALA A 8 -2.60 -46.27 -21.45
C ALA A 8 -2.63 -44.79 -21.82
N VAL A 9 -1.71 -44.00 -21.25
CA VAL A 9 -1.45 -42.62 -21.65
C VAL A 9 -0.63 -42.65 -22.93
N PHE A 10 -1.23 -42.23 -24.05
CA PHE A 10 -0.49 -41.93 -25.28
C PHE A 10 0.00 -40.48 -25.20
N ALA A 11 1.29 -40.31 -24.92
CA ALA A 11 1.98 -39.05 -25.16
C ALA A 11 2.14 -38.86 -26.67
N THR A 12 1.56 -37.79 -27.22
CA THR A 12 1.91 -37.32 -28.56
C THR A 12 2.61 -35.98 -28.41
N VAL A 13 3.94 -36.03 -28.39
CA VAL A 13 4.80 -34.86 -28.55
C VAL A 13 4.92 -34.57 -30.04
N THR A 14 4.27 -33.52 -30.52
CA THR A 14 4.57 -32.96 -31.84
C THR A 14 5.61 -31.86 -31.69
N LEU A 15 6.87 -32.22 -31.92
CA LEU A 15 7.96 -31.29 -32.14
C LEU A 15 7.80 -30.67 -33.54
N ILE A 16 7.53 -29.36 -33.61
CA ILE A 16 7.74 -28.59 -34.84
C ILE A 16 9.19 -28.12 -34.84
N ALA A 17 9.97 -28.74 -35.70
CA ALA A 17 11.35 -28.37 -36.00
C ALA A 17 11.38 -27.12 -36.90
N CYS A 18 12.18 -26.13 -36.49
CA CYS A 18 12.82 -25.18 -37.41
C CYS A 18 14.34 -25.35 -37.29
N LYS A 19 15.00 -25.20 -38.44
CA LYS A 19 16.27 -25.83 -38.81
C LYS A 19 17.48 -24.90 -38.64
N ASP A 20 18.60 -25.51 -38.19
CA ASP A 20 20.02 -25.20 -38.39
C ASP A 20 20.64 -23.85 -37.93
N LYS A 21 21.36 -23.89 -36.81
CA LYS A 21 22.82 -23.63 -36.75
C LYS A 21 23.44 -24.07 -35.42
N GLU A 22 24.50 -24.86 -35.52
CA GLU A 22 25.33 -25.40 -34.43
C GLU A 22 26.00 -24.29 -33.58
N ASN A 23 25.90 -24.37 -32.26
CA ASN A 23 27.08 -24.24 -31.39
C ASN A 23 26.85 -24.95 -30.04
N LYS A 24 27.84 -25.75 -29.64
CA LYS A 24 27.88 -26.59 -28.43
C LYS A 24 28.06 -25.73 -27.17
N GLU A 25 27.04 -25.53 -26.34
CA GLU A 25 27.17 -25.17 -24.89
C GLU A 25 25.83 -25.44 -24.16
N LEU A 26 25.33 -26.68 -24.15
CA LEU A 26 24.02 -26.99 -23.52
C LEU A 26 23.96 -28.33 -22.77
N GLU A 27 25.10 -28.83 -22.29
CA GLU A 27 25.20 -30.09 -21.51
C GLU A 27 25.81 -29.92 -20.11
N GLU A 28 26.01 -28.70 -19.61
CA GLU A 28 26.63 -28.47 -18.28
C GLU A 28 25.90 -27.41 -17.44
N MET A 29 24.56 -27.49 -17.36
CA MET A 29 23.79 -26.70 -16.38
C MET A 29 22.48 -27.39 -15.96
N VAL A 30 22.49 -28.74 -15.94
CA VAL A 30 21.40 -29.61 -15.48
C VAL A 30 21.89 -30.40 -14.25
N GLU A 31 22.10 -29.67 -13.17
CA GLU A 31 22.22 -30.11 -11.77
C GLU A 31 22.46 -28.78 -11.05
N ASP A 32 21.47 -28.03 -10.59
CA ASP A 32 20.75 -28.33 -9.36
C ASP A 32 19.68 -27.24 -9.16
N THR A 33 18.55 -27.32 -9.86
CA THR A 33 17.40 -26.43 -9.62
C THR A 33 16.12 -27.21 -9.91
N THR A 34 15.80 -28.14 -9.03
CA THR A 34 14.51 -28.80 -8.96
C THR A 34 13.95 -28.64 -7.56
N GLU A 35 13.05 -27.68 -7.40
CA GLU A 35 11.73 -27.90 -6.78
C GLU A 35 10.86 -26.65 -7.04
N GLN A 36 10.21 -26.62 -8.21
CA GLN A 36 9.00 -25.85 -8.44
C GLN A 36 7.83 -26.71 -7.92
N VAL A 37 7.08 -26.22 -6.93
CA VAL A 37 5.78 -25.55 -7.11
C VAL A 37 4.82 -26.41 -7.95
N GLU A 38 4.02 -27.23 -7.26
CA GLU A 38 2.77 -27.75 -7.80
C GLU A 38 1.66 -26.71 -7.56
N GLU A 39 1.06 -26.26 -8.65
CA GLU A 39 -0.16 -25.45 -8.69
C GLU A 39 -1.36 -26.37 -8.95
N THR A 40 -2.39 -26.32 -8.09
CA THR A 40 -3.81 -26.08 -8.45
C THR A 40 -4.76 -26.41 -7.29
N THR A 41 -5.49 -25.41 -6.78
CA THR A 41 -6.92 -25.53 -6.42
C THR A 41 -7.60 -24.17 -6.58
N GLU A 42 -8.74 -24.21 -7.27
CA GLU A 42 -9.63 -23.10 -7.63
C GLU A 42 -10.36 -22.47 -6.42
N ASP A 43 -10.85 -21.25 -6.66
CA ASP A 43 -11.80 -20.43 -5.88
C ASP A 43 -11.33 -19.78 -4.56
N ALA A 44 -10.82 -18.54 -4.69
CA ALA A 44 -10.98 -17.50 -3.68
C ALA A 44 -10.98 -16.12 -4.37
N GLU A 45 -12.18 -15.59 -4.63
CA GLU A 45 -12.41 -14.15 -4.61
C GLU A 45 -12.19 -13.70 -3.16
N ASP A 46 -10.96 -13.33 -2.82
CA ASP A 46 -10.67 -12.54 -1.65
C ASP A 46 -9.50 -11.62 -2.01
N ALA A 47 -9.66 -10.34 -1.69
CA ALA A 47 -8.68 -9.31 -2.00
C ALA A 47 -7.29 -9.78 -1.55
N ILE A 48 -6.30 -9.57 -2.41
CA ILE A 48 -4.89 -9.66 -2.02
C ILE A 48 -4.67 -8.56 -0.98
N GLN A 49 -4.93 -8.88 0.29
CA GLN A 49 -4.36 -8.14 1.41
C GLN A 49 -2.89 -8.55 1.42
N ASP A 50 -2.14 -7.85 0.57
CA ASP A 50 -0.71 -8.04 0.39
C ASP A 50 -0.08 -7.82 1.75
N THR A 51 0.32 -8.90 2.42
CA THR A 51 1.04 -8.78 3.69
C THR A 51 2.37 -8.13 3.34
N MET A 52 2.46 -6.80 3.51
CA MET A 52 3.64 -6.05 3.09
C MET A 52 4.87 -6.60 3.80
N THR A 53 5.73 -7.28 3.03
CA THR A 53 7.04 -7.72 3.51
C THR A 53 7.99 -6.54 3.32
N TYR A 54 8.23 -5.79 4.40
CA TYR A 54 9.16 -4.67 4.38
C TYR A 54 10.60 -5.16 4.46
N THR A 55 11.42 -4.81 3.46
CA THR A 55 12.87 -5.01 3.55
C THR A 55 13.56 -3.77 4.14
N ARG A 56 14.79 -3.95 4.62
CA ARG A 56 15.69 -2.85 5.04
C ARG A 56 15.77 -1.74 3.98
N GLU A 57 15.88 -2.14 2.70
CA GLU A 57 15.96 -1.19 1.58
C GLU A 57 14.64 -0.44 1.40
N ASN A 58 13.50 -1.14 1.41
CA ASN A 58 12.19 -0.51 1.24
C ASN A 58 11.91 0.55 2.31
N VAL A 59 12.24 0.25 3.56
CA VAL A 59 11.95 1.16 4.66
C VAL A 59 12.96 2.29 4.76
N SER A 60 14.24 2.05 4.48
CA SER A 60 15.22 3.13 4.32
C SER A 60 14.76 4.11 3.24
N GLN A 61 14.22 3.60 2.13
CA GLN A 61 13.66 4.42 1.07
C GLN A 61 12.41 5.17 1.51
N LEU A 62 11.42 4.49 2.11
CA LEU A 62 10.18 5.11 2.63
C LEU A 62 10.52 6.23 3.61
N ALA A 63 11.41 5.98 4.56
CA ALA A 63 11.81 6.95 5.57
C ALA A 63 12.48 8.18 4.95
N ASN A 64 13.36 7.98 3.97
CA ASN A 64 13.96 9.10 3.24
C ASN A 64 12.93 9.88 2.40
N ASP A 65 11.97 9.19 1.79
CA ASP A 65 10.89 9.83 1.04
C ASP A 65 9.98 10.63 1.98
N PHE A 66 9.63 10.10 3.15
CA PHE A 66 8.89 10.82 4.20
C PHE A 66 9.65 12.04 4.71
N GLU A 67 10.94 11.88 5.03
CA GLU A 67 11.80 12.96 5.53
C GLU A 67 11.94 14.10 4.50
N SER A 68 12.13 13.75 3.23
CA SER A 68 12.45 14.71 2.17
C SER A 68 11.23 15.32 1.48
N ASN A 69 10.07 14.65 1.53
CA ASN A 69 8.87 15.09 0.82
C ASN A 69 7.74 15.57 1.72
N VAL A 70 7.64 15.15 2.99
CA VAL A 70 6.56 15.58 3.89
C VAL A 70 7.11 16.61 4.88
N GLU A 71 6.72 17.87 4.69
CA GLU A 71 7.07 18.98 5.58
C GLU A 71 6.00 19.11 6.67
N VAL A 72 6.42 18.97 7.93
CA VAL A 72 5.54 19.08 9.10
C VAL A 72 6.03 20.22 10.00
N ASN A 73 5.11 21.06 10.45
CA ASN A 73 5.36 22.14 11.42
C ASN A 73 4.21 22.17 12.44
N ASP A 74 4.54 22.19 13.73
CA ASP A 74 3.57 22.17 14.84
C ASP A 74 2.49 21.09 14.66
N ASP A 75 2.91 19.85 14.37
CA ASP A 75 2.04 18.69 14.11
C ASP A 75 1.02 18.90 12.98
N LYS A 76 1.37 19.73 11.99
CA LYS A 76 0.57 19.94 10.78
C LYS A 76 1.40 19.77 9.53
N ILE A 77 0.84 19.08 8.54
CA ILE A 77 1.45 19.02 7.21
C ILE A 77 1.38 20.43 6.61
N VAL A 78 2.54 20.99 6.29
CA VAL A 78 2.69 22.27 5.60
C VAL A 78 2.63 22.03 4.10
N SER A 79 3.38 21.04 3.62
CA SER A 79 3.43 20.69 2.22
C SER A 79 3.83 19.22 2.04
N ILE A 80 3.38 18.63 0.93
CA ILE A 80 3.90 17.36 0.43
C ILE A 80 4.50 17.64 -0.95
N LYS A 81 5.83 17.55 -1.04
CA LYS A 81 6.59 17.92 -2.23
C LYS A 81 6.16 17.08 -3.43
N GLY A 82 5.84 17.76 -4.52
CA GLY A 82 5.45 17.13 -5.78
C GLY A 82 4.06 16.47 -5.75
N TYR A 83 3.25 16.74 -4.71
CA TYR A 83 1.92 16.17 -4.58
C TYR A 83 0.83 17.24 -4.54
N ASP A 84 0.68 17.95 -5.66
CA ASP A 84 -0.25 19.07 -5.79
C ASP A 84 -1.71 18.67 -5.54
N SER A 85 -2.09 17.41 -5.87
CA SER A 85 -3.43 16.89 -5.62
C SER A 85 -3.83 16.95 -4.13
N TYR A 86 -2.89 16.77 -3.20
CA TYR A 86 -3.13 16.95 -1.76
C TYR A 86 -3.48 18.39 -1.42
N THR A 87 -2.72 19.36 -1.95
CA THR A 87 -2.97 20.79 -1.70
C THR A 87 -4.34 21.21 -2.26
N VAL A 88 -4.70 20.70 -3.45
CA VAL A 88 -6.01 20.96 -4.05
C VAL A 88 -7.13 20.34 -3.23
N LEU A 89 -6.99 19.09 -2.77
CA LEU A 89 -7.99 18.44 -1.92
C LEU A 89 -8.20 19.22 -0.61
N ARG A 90 -7.10 19.52 0.10
CA ARG A 90 -7.12 20.30 1.35
C ARG A 90 -7.85 21.64 1.18
N THR A 91 -7.58 22.32 0.07
CA THR A 91 -8.24 23.59 -0.24
C THR A 91 -9.73 23.40 -0.46
N ASN A 92 -10.15 22.39 -1.24
CA ASN A 92 -11.57 22.13 -1.49
C ASN A 92 -12.33 21.74 -0.22
N ILE A 93 -11.72 20.96 0.68
CA ILE A 93 -12.31 20.61 1.98
C ILE A 93 -12.48 21.87 2.85
N SER A 94 -11.44 22.70 2.95
CA SER A 94 -11.53 23.96 3.70
C SER A 94 -12.60 24.89 3.13
N GLU A 95 -12.70 25.01 1.81
CA GLU A 95 -13.73 25.82 1.15
C GLU A 95 -15.14 25.24 1.31
N LEU A 96 -15.27 23.92 1.37
CA LEU A 96 -16.55 23.24 1.60
C LEU A 96 -17.13 23.63 2.96
N SER A 97 -16.32 23.62 4.02
CA SER A 97 -16.75 23.99 5.38
C SER A 97 -17.29 25.44 5.48
N ALA A 98 -16.85 26.32 4.60
CA ALA A 98 -17.26 27.72 4.54
C ALA A 98 -18.40 28.00 3.53
N THR A 99 -18.91 26.97 2.86
CA THR A 99 -19.84 27.11 1.73
C THR A 99 -21.29 27.36 2.16
N THR A 100 -21.99 28.17 1.37
CA THR A 100 -23.44 28.41 1.49
C THR A 100 -24.24 27.36 0.71
N GLU A 101 -25.51 27.14 1.05
CA GLU A 101 -26.38 26.20 0.32
C GLU A 101 -26.47 26.47 -1.19
N GLU A 102 -26.42 27.73 -1.63
CA GLU A 102 -26.50 28.07 -3.06
C GLU A 102 -25.37 27.43 -3.89
N ASN A 103 -24.19 27.26 -3.31
CA ASN A 103 -22.98 26.81 -4.01
C ASN A 103 -22.58 25.37 -3.66
N ILE A 104 -23.36 24.71 -2.80
CA ILE A 104 -23.00 23.41 -2.22
C ILE A 104 -22.82 22.32 -3.27
N ASN A 105 -23.62 22.35 -4.34
CA ASN A 105 -23.54 21.35 -5.41
C ASN A 105 -22.21 21.43 -6.16
N THR A 106 -21.83 22.64 -6.59
CA THR A 106 -20.56 22.86 -7.30
C THR A 106 -19.36 22.54 -6.42
N LYS A 107 -19.45 22.81 -5.12
CA LYS A 107 -18.37 22.50 -4.17
C LYS A 107 -18.27 21.00 -3.88
N SER A 108 -19.39 20.30 -3.77
CA SER A 108 -19.45 18.83 -3.69
C SER A 108 -18.79 18.18 -4.91
N GLU A 109 -19.11 18.62 -6.13
CA GLU A 109 -18.48 18.10 -7.36
C GLU A 109 -16.96 18.38 -7.43
N SER A 110 -16.56 19.57 -6.99
CA SER A 110 -15.13 19.96 -6.94
C SER A 110 -14.37 19.13 -5.93
N LEU A 111 -14.97 18.89 -4.75
CA LEU A 111 -14.42 18.01 -3.71
C LEU A 111 -14.22 16.60 -4.25
N ARG A 112 -15.26 15.96 -4.80
CA ARG A 112 -15.17 14.60 -5.36
C ARG A 112 -14.10 14.50 -6.44
N THR A 113 -14.03 15.48 -7.33
CA THR A 113 -13.01 15.52 -8.38
C THR A 113 -11.60 15.62 -7.79
N SER A 114 -11.40 16.51 -6.82
CA SER A 114 -10.10 16.67 -6.15
C SER A 114 -9.70 15.43 -5.35
N PHE A 115 -10.64 14.77 -4.69
CA PHE A 115 -10.41 13.55 -3.93
C PHE A 115 -10.01 12.39 -4.86
N ASN A 116 -10.69 12.21 -5.99
CA ASN A 116 -10.32 11.21 -6.98
C ASN A 116 -8.92 11.47 -7.55
N SER A 117 -8.55 12.73 -7.79
CA SER A 117 -7.19 13.11 -8.21
C SER A 117 -6.17 12.75 -7.13
N PHE A 118 -6.45 13.09 -5.87
CA PHE A 118 -5.63 12.70 -4.72
C PHE A 118 -5.44 11.17 -4.67
N LYS A 119 -6.52 10.41 -4.55
CA LYS A 119 -6.48 8.94 -4.43
C LYS A 119 -5.77 8.25 -5.60
N SER A 120 -5.94 8.75 -6.82
CA SER A 120 -5.29 8.17 -8.02
C SER A 120 -3.82 8.54 -8.18
N THR A 121 -3.37 9.64 -7.58
CA THR A 121 -2.00 10.15 -7.72
C THR A 121 -1.17 10.04 -6.44
N ILE A 122 -1.69 9.37 -5.41
CA ILE A 122 -1.00 9.20 -4.14
C ILE A 122 0.37 8.52 -4.33
N PRO A 123 1.46 9.16 -3.85
CA PRO A 123 2.79 8.58 -3.90
C PRO A 123 2.87 7.24 -3.16
N ALA A 124 3.70 6.33 -3.67
CA ALA A 124 3.84 4.98 -3.11
C ALA A 124 4.25 4.99 -1.62
N TYR A 125 5.10 5.93 -1.19
CA TYR A 125 5.54 6.02 0.21
C TYR A 125 4.40 6.42 1.18
N LEU A 126 3.29 6.97 0.69
CA LEU A 126 2.08 7.22 1.49
C LEU A 126 1.08 6.06 1.43
N ARG A 127 1.35 5.00 0.65
CA ARG A 127 0.47 3.84 0.53
C ARG A 127 0.78 2.79 1.60
N ILE A 128 0.55 3.18 2.85
CA ILE A 128 0.66 2.33 4.04
C ILE A 128 -0.73 2.11 4.63
N ASP A 129 -0.92 1.00 5.33
CA ASP A 129 -2.23 0.53 5.79
C ASP A 129 -3.03 1.62 6.52
N ASP A 130 -2.48 2.19 7.60
CA ASP A 130 -3.18 3.23 8.38
C ASP A 130 -3.56 4.47 7.55
N VAL A 131 -2.73 4.86 6.57
CA VAL A 131 -3.04 5.98 5.67
C VAL A 131 -4.09 5.57 4.64
N GLN A 132 -4.07 4.33 4.14
CA GLN A 132 -5.11 3.86 3.22
C GLN A 132 -6.47 3.78 3.92
N ASP A 133 -6.52 3.26 5.14
CA ASP A 133 -7.73 3.19 5.94
C ASP A 133 -8.32 4.60 6.14
N ALA A 134 -7.49 5.59 6.49
CA ALA A 134 -7.93 6.98 6.60
C ALA A 134 -8.39 7.60 5.26
N ILE A 135 -7.84 7.17 4.12
CA ILE A 135 -8.31 7.60 2.80
C ILE A 135 -9.69 7.02 2.50
N GLU A 136 -9.91 5.75 2.84
CA GLU A 136 -11.21 5.09 2.70
C GLU A 136 -12.28 5.75 3.55
N ASP A 137 -11.93 6.18 4.78
CA ASP A 137 -12.82 6.95 5.65
C ASP A 137 -13.21 8.29 5.00
N VAL A 138 -12.26 9.05 4.45
CA VAL A 138 -12.59 10.29 3.71
C VAL A 138 -13.48 10.01 2.50
N GLU A 139 -13.24 8.93 1.76
CA GLU A 139 -14.07 8.56 0.61
C GLU A 139 -15.51 8.24 1.02
N LYS A 140 -15.66 7.53 2.14
CA LYS A 140 -16.94 7.18 2.73
C LYS A 140 -17.71 8.43 3.13
N GLU A 141 -17.10 9.36 3.87
CA GLU A 141 -17.79 10.59 4.29
C GLU A 141 -18.18 11.48 3.10
N ILE A 142 -17.36 11.55 2.04
CA ILE A 142 -17.72 12.23 0.80
C ILE A 142 -18.92 11.55 0.11
N ALA A 143 -18.97 10.22 0.09
CA ALA A 143 -20.08 9.47 -0.49
C ALA A 143 -21.38 9.67 0.29
N GLU A 144 -21.33 9.61 1.62
CA GLU A 144 -22.48 9.86 2.49
C GLU A 144 -23.02 11.28 2.30
N PHE A 145 -22.13 12.29 2.22
CA PHE A 145 -22.54 13.66 1.90
C PHE A 145 -23.27 13.78 0.55
N GLU A 146 -22.77 13.12 -0.50
CA GLU A 146 -23.43 13.14 -1.81
C GLU A 146 -24.79 12.45 -1.81
N GLU A 147 -24.92 11.31 -1.12
CA GLU A 147 -26.17 10.57 -1.01
C GLU A 147 -27.22 11.37 -0.22
N GLU A 148 -26.88 11.83 0.98
CA GLU A 148 -27.82 12.50 1.87
C GLU A 148 -28.29 13.85 1.33
N ARG A 149 -27.42 14.56 0.60
CA ARG A 149 -27.77 15.84 -0.03
C ARG A 149 -28.80 15.69 -1.15
N MET A 150 -28.85 14.54 -1.81
CA MET A 150 -29.81 14.25 -2.89
C MET A 150 -31.03 13.43 -2.42
N GLY A 151 -30.98 12.91 -1.20
CA GLY A 151 -31.98 11.99 -0.63
C GLY A 151 -33.02 12.64 0.27
N GLU A 152 -33.76 11.80 0.99
CA GLU A 152 -34.83 12.23 1.91
C GLU A 152 -34.32 13.02 3.12
N LYS A 153 -33.02 12.89 3.43
CA LYS A 153 -32.34 13.58 4.52
C LYS A 153 -31.83 14.98 4.14
N ALA A 154 -32.04 15.42 2.91
CA ALA A 154 -31.54 16.69 2.40
C ALA A 154 -32.02 17.87 3.26
N SER A 155 -31.09 18.47 4.00
CA SER A 155 -31.34 19.66 4.82
C SER A 155 -30.05 20.44 5.06
N THR A 156 -30.17 21.74 5.34
CA THR A 156 -29.02 22.58 5.72
C THR A 156 -28.27 22.03 6.92
N LYS A 157 -28.98 21.41 7.87
CA LYS A 157 -28.40 20.86 9.09
C LYS A 157 -27.54 19.64 8.75
N ASN A 158 -28.11 18.66 8.05
CA ASN A 158 -27.39 17.46 7.64
C ASN A 158 -26.21 17.81 6.74
N ASN A 159 -26.39 18.72 5.78
CA ASN A 159 -25.29 19.18 4.95
C ASN A 159 -24.11 19.74 5.76
N LYS A 160 -24.36 20.42 6.88
CA LYS A 160 -23.30 20.92 7.76
C LYS A 160 -22.66 19.82 8.59
N GLU A 161 -23.47 18.91 9.13
CA GLU A 161 -22.97 17.74 9.87
C GLU A 161 -22.03 16.92 8.98
N ASN A 162 -22.42 16.60 7.74
CA ASN A 162 -21.59 15.83 6.83
C ASN A 162 -20.33 16.61 6.38
N MET A 163 -20.39 17.95 6.32
CA MET A 163 -19.18 18.77 6.06
C MET A 163 -18.18 18.72 7.22
N GLU A 164 -18.68 18.67 8.45
CA GLU A 164 -17.85 18.51 9.66
C GLU A 164 -17.21 17.12 9.67
N GLU A 165 -17.98 16.06 9.36
CA GLU A 165 -17.50 14.67 9.27
C GLU A 165 -16.40 14.50 8.20
N ILE A 166 -16.56 15.12 7.03
CA ILE A 166 -15.51 15.14 5.99
C ILE A 166 -14.24 15.83 6.49
N GLN A 167 -14.37 16.95 7.21
CA GLN A 167 -13.20 17.66 7.75
C GLN A 167 -12.50 16.83 8.83
N GLU A 168 -13.26 16.16 9.71
CA GLU A 168 -12.72 15.27 10.74
C GLU A 168 -11.98 14.08 10.13
N ALA A 169 -12.57 13.38 9.15
CA ALA A 169 -11.91 12.29 8.45
C ALA A 169 -10.63 12.74 7.73
N PHE A 170 -10.63 13.96 7.17
CA PHE A 170 -9.44 14.51 6.52
C PHE A 170 -8.35 14.92 7.52
N ASP A 171 -8.72 15.46 8.67
CA ASP A 171 -7.78 15.77 9.74
C ASP A 171 -7.15 14.48 10.29
N ASP A 172 -7.92 13.39 10.41
CA ASP A 172 -7.40 12.07 10.75
C ASP A 172 -6.44 11.53 9.68
N LEU A 173 -6.75 11.70 8.39
CA LEU A 173 -5.80 11.39 7.31
C LEU A 173 -4.48 12.18 7.43
N GLU A 174 -4.53 13.49 7.70
CA GLU A 174 -3.30 14.26 7.93
C GLU A 174 -2.52 13.73 9.13
N LYS A 175 -3.23 13.34 10.19
CA LYS A 175 -2.63 12.76 11.40
C LYS A 175 -2.01 11.39 11.14
N GLU A 176 -2.63 10.51 10.37
CA GLU A 176 -2.04 9.21 10.01
C GLU A 176 -0.81 9.37 9.12
N ILE A 177 -0.81 10.33 8.18
CA ILE A 177 0.39 10.67 7.41
C ILE A 177 1.53 11.17 8.31
N ILE A 178 1.23 11.99 9.33
CA ILE A 178 2.24 12.48 10.28
C ILE A 178 2.76 11.34 11.16
N GLN A 179 1.88 10.50 11.69
CA GLN A 179 2.26 9.35 12.52
C GLN A 179 3.13 8.37 11.75
N ALA A 180 2.75 8.07 10.51
CA ALA A 180 3.57 7.31 9.60
C ALA A 180 4.93 7.93 9.35
N ARG A 181 4.96 9.21 8.96
CA ARG A 181 6.23 9.93 8.76
C ARG A 181 7.12 9.78 10.00
N LYS A 182 6.56 9.97 11.19
CA LYS A 182 7.28 9.83 12.45
C LYS A 182 7.82 8.42 12.66
N LYS A 183 6.98 7.39 12.55
CA LYS A 183 7.34 5.98 12.68
C LYS A 183 8.49 5.59 11.75
N TYR A 184 8.40 5.96 10.48
CA TYR A 184 9.44 5.62 9.51
C TYR A 184 10.71 6.47 9.68
N VAL A 185 10.61 7.76 10.00
CA VAL A 185 11.78 8.63 10.15
C VAL A 185 12.53 8.36 11.46
N ASP A 186 11.80 8.21 12.57
CA ASP A 186 12.39 8.08 13.91
C ASP A 186 12.92 6.65 14.14
N ASN A 187 12.20 5.62 13.68
CA ASN A 187 12.58 4.22 13.98
C ASN A 187 13.57 3.63 12.96
N LYS A 188 13.86 4.31 11.83
CA LYS A 188 14.75 3.75 10.78
C LYS A 188 16.15 3.43 11.28
N GLU A 189 16.71 4.28 12.16
CA GLU A 189 18.09 4.13 12.63
C GLU A 189 18.19 2.92 13.57
N ASP A 190 17.31 2.84 14.56
CA ASP A 190 17.20 1.70 15.50
C ASP A 190 16.95 0.39 14.74
N ALA A 191 15.96 0.34 13.86
CA ALA A 191 15.65 -0.86 13.07
C ALA A 191 16.86 -1.30 12.21
N MET A 192 17.57 -0.34 11.62
CA MET A 192 18.76 -0.63 10.83
C MET A 192 19.95 -1.09 11.68
N GLU A 193 20.07 -0.62 12.92
CA GLU A 193 21.08 -1.05 13.90
C GLU A 193 20.85 -2.50 14.29
N GLU A 194 19.67 -2.84 14.80
CA GLU A 194 19.31 -4.22 15.22
C GLU A 194 19.50 -5.23 14.08
N TYR A 195 19.06 -4.88 12.88
CA TYR A 195 19.31 -5.71 11.69
C TYR A 195 20.81 -5.96 11.47
N MET A 196 21.67 -4.95 11.65
CA MET A 196 23.12 -5.14 11.48
C MET A 196 23.73 -5.93 12.63
N GLU A 197 23.22 -5.81 13.85
CA GLU A 197 23.66 -6.62 14.99
C GLU A 197 23.42 -8.11 14.74
N GLU A 198 22.23 -8.48 14.24
CA GLU A 198 21.88 -9.85 13.92
C GLU A 198 22.75 -10.45 12.81
N ILE A 199 22.95 -9.71 11.72
CA ILE A 199 23.81 -10.17 10.61
C ILE A 199 25.27 -10.37 11.07
N ASN A 200 25.78 -9.44 11.89
CA ASN A 200 27.16 -9.47 12.38
C ASN A 200 27.35 -10.33 13.66
N SER A 201 26.27 -10.92 14.17
CA SER A 201 26.28 -11.77 15.35
C SER A 201 27.25 -12.95 15.21
N ASN A 202 27.99 -13.26 16.28
CA ASN A 202 28.88 -14.42 16.33
C ASN A 202 28.16 -15.72 16.76
N ARG A 203 26.81 -15.71 16.78
CA ARG A 203 25.99 -16.90 17.05
C ARG A 203 26.25 -17.99 16.00
N LYS A 204 26.13 -19.26 16.42
CA LYS A 204 26.25 -20.43 15.53
C LYS A 204 24.93 -20.63 14.77
N GLN A 205 24.67 -19.74 13.83
CA GLN A 205 23.53 -19.77 12.94
C GLN A 205 24.01 -19.88 11.49
N SER A 206 23.19 -20.48 10.65
CA SER A 206 23.34 -20.37 9.21
C SER A 206 23.12 -18.93 8.75
N THR A 207 23.61 -18.61 7.56
CA THR A 207 23.38 -17.31 6.94
C THR A 207 21.88 -17.00 6.80
N THR A 208 21.08 -18.00 6.44
CA THR A 208 19.62 -17.84 6.29
C THR A 208 18.94 -17.50 7.61
N GLU A 209 19.27 -18.20 8.69
CA GLU A 209 18.70 -17.92 10.02
C GLU A 209 19.03 -16.49 10.48
N LYS A 210 20.26 -16.01 10.25
CA LYS A 210 20.62 -14.62 10.57
C LYS A 210 19.79 -13.59 9.81
N TYR A 211 19.50 -13.85 8.53
CA TYR A 211 18.66 -12.94 7.75
C TYR A 211 17.20 -12.96 8.21
N LEU A 212 16.69 -14.11 8.64
CA LEU A 212 15.34 -14.22 9.19
C LEU A 212 15.25 -13.45 10.51
N ASP A 213 16.15 -13.71 11.47
CA ASP A 213 16.20 -13.01 12.76
C ASP A 213 16.38 -11.49 12.56
N ALA A 214 17.33 -11.07 11.71
CA ALA A 214 17.53 -9.65 11.40
C ALA A 214 16.28 -8.99 10.82
N THR A 215 15.52 -9.72 9.99
CA THR A 215 14.28 -9.21 9.40
C THR A 215 13.15 -9.18 10.43
N GLU A 216 13.11 -10.11 11.37
CA GLU A 216 12.15 -10.13 12.48
C GLU A 216 12.37 -8.91 13.38
N GLU A 217 13.57 -8.73 13.93
CA GLU A 217 13.94 -7.59 14.80
C GLU A 217 13.69 -6.24 14.09
N TYR A 218 14.03 -6.16 12.79
CA TYR A 218 13.71 -4.98 11.97
C TYR A 218 12.22 -4.66 11.92
N ASN A 219 11.39 -5.69 11.70
CA ASN A 219 9.95 -5.52 11.61
C ASN A 219 9.32 -5.23 12.98
N GLU A 220 9.89 -5.72 14.07
CA GLU A 220 9.48 -5.41 15.43
C GLU A 220 9.74 -3.92 15.75
N GLU A 221 10.95 -3.42 15.50
CA GLU A 221 11.28 -2.00 15.69
C GLU A 221 10.41 -1.08 14.82
N MET A 222 10.08 -1.53 13.62
CA MET A 222 9.17 -0.82 12.73
C MET A 222 7.69 -0.93 13.14
N LYS A 223 7.29 -1.80 14.07
CA LYS A 223 5.89 -1.96 14.51
C LYS A 223 5.64 -1.40 15.91
N ASP A 224 6.59 -1.52 16.82
CA ASP A 224 6.36 -1.40 18.27
C ASP A 224 6.62 0.01 18.87
N LYS A 225 6.93 1.02 18.05
CA LYS A 225 7.23 2.40 18.50
C LYS A 225 6.43 3.48 17.77
#